data_AF-A0A818ESD8-F1
#
_entry.id   AF-A0A818ESD8-F1
#
_cell.length_a   1.000
_cell.length_b   1.000
_cell.length_c   1.000
_cell.angle_alpha   90.00
_cell.angle_beta   90.00
_cell.angle_gamma   90.00
#
_symmetry.space_group_name_H-M   'P 1'
#
loop_
_entity.id
_entity.type
_entity.pdbx_description
1 polymer ?
#
loop_
_entity_poly.entity_id
_entity_poly.type
_entity_poly.pdbx_seq_one_letter_code
_entity_poly.pdbx_strand_id
1 'polypeptide(L)' 'MGSLAYVGRDAAVVDFTGSKLFLNIFNLKPLSGRDADYLWKSFYFAEMFTGRTKTLLAFDWIRIQTYGRDISRY' A
#
# COMPACT_ATOMS: atom_id res chain seq x y z
N MET A 1 8.16 -7.26 -12.64
CA MET A 1 7.07 -6.75 -11.78
C MET A 1 7.00 -7.66 -10.55
N GLY A 2 7.15 -7.11 -9.35
CA GLY A 2 7.03 -7.88 -8.09
C GLY A 2 5.56 -8.13 -7.71
N SER A 3 5.34 -8.78 -6.58
CA SER A 3 4.01 -8.97 -5.99
C SER A 3 3.91 -8.16 -4.70
N LEU A 4 2.82 -7.43 -4.50
CA LEU A 4 2.50 -6.82 -3.21
C LEU A 4 1.14 -7.34 -2.72
N ALA A 5 1.09 -7.84 -1.49
CA ALA A 5 -0.12 -8.38 -0.89
C ALA A 5 -0.42 -7.68 0.44
N TYR A 6 -1.64 -7.17 0.59
CA TYR A 6 -2.16 -6.74 1.88
C TYR A 6 -2.60 -7.97 2.68
N VAL A 7 -1.99 -8.20 3.84
CA VAL A 7 -2.22 -9.40 4.66
C VAL A 7 -3.17 -9.12 5.85
N GLY A 8 -3.44 -7.84 6.13
CA GLY A 8 -4.34 -7.40 7.20
C GLY A 8 -3.62 -6.82 8.40
N ARG A 9 -4.33 -5.99 9.18
CA ARG A 9 -3.86 -5.41 10.46
C ARG A 9 -2.56 -4.60 10.33
N ASP A 10 -2.58 -3.61 9.46
CA ASP A 10 -1.45 -2.73 9.11
C ASP A 10 -0.20 -3.47 8.62
N ALA A 11 -0.31 -4.72 8.18
CA ALA A 11 0.79 -5.49 7.61
C ALA A 11 0.55 -5.72 6.12
N ALA A 12 1.49 -5.24 5.31
CA ALA A 12 1.64 -5.68 3.92
C ALA A 12 2.92 -6.50 3.77
N VAL A 13 2.93 -7.40 2.80
CA VAL A 13 4.10 -8.17 2.39
C VAL A 13 4.45 -7.75 0.97
N VAL A 14 5.73 -7.41 0.79
CA VAL A 14 6.24 -6.89 -0.48
C VAL A 14 7.32 -7.82 -1.00
N ASP A 15 6.96 -8.62 -2.00
CA ASP A 15 7.88 -9.52 -2.71
C ASP A 15 8.30 -8.90 -4.04
N PHE A 16 9.34 -8.07 -3.99
CA PHE A 16 9.94 -7.56 -5.22
C PHE A 16 10.81 -8.63 -5.90
N THR A 17 10.17 -9.53 -6.65
CA THR A 17 10.90 -10.56 -7.43
C THR A 17 11.88 -9.96 -8.45
N GLY A 18 11.66 -8.73 -8.92
CA GLY A 18 12.53 -8.02 -9.86
C GLY A 18 13.53 -7.02 -9.25
N SER A 19 13.45 -6.69 -7.96
CA SER A 19 14.37 -5.73 -7.30
C SER A 19 15.38 -6.39 -6.35
N LYS A 20 15.47 -7.74 -6.35
CA LYS A 20 16.41 -8.52 -5.52
C LYS A 20 17.88 -8.06 -5.63
N LEU A 21 18.27 -7.44 -6.75
CA LEU A 21 19.60 -6.82 -6.93
C LEU A 21 19.74 -5.51 -6.16
N PHE A 22 18.78 -4.59 -6.27
CA PHE A 22 18.80 -3.30 -5.56
C PHE A 22 18.58 -3.45 -4.04
N LEU A 23 17.75 -4.42 -3.65
CA LEU A 23 17.46 -4.76 -2.26
C LEU A 23 18.69 -5.35 -1.55
N ASN A 24 19.54 -6.12 -2.26
CA ASN A 24 20.82 -6.64 -1.74
C ASN A 24 21.87 -5.53 -1.56
N ILE A 25 21.94 -4.56 -2.48
CA ILE A 25 22.92 -3.46 -2.40
C ILE A 25 22.64 -2.56 -1.19
N PHE A 26 21.37 -2.35 -0.84
CA PHE A 26 20.96 -1.52 0.29
C PHE A 26 20.59 -2.31 1.57
N ASN A 27 20.85 -3.63 1.61
CA ASN A 27 20.52 -4.51 2.73
C ASN A 27 19.09 -4.29 3.29
N LEU A 28 18.14 -4.01 2.38
CA LEU A 28 16.76 -3.81 2.76
C LEU A 28 16.15 -5.19 3.01
N LYS A 29 15.78 -5.50 4.25
CA LYS A 29 14.99 -6.70 4.51
C LYS A 29 13.65 -6.58 3.78
N PRO A 30 13.01 -7.70 3.38
CA PRO A 30 11.61 -7.66 2.95
C PRO A 30 10.81 -6.93 4.03
N LEU A 31 10.28 -5.76 3.67
CA LEU A 31 9.58 -4.90 4.61
C LEU A 31 8.26 -5.59 4.93
N SER A 32 8.08 -5.91 6.21
CA SER A 32 6.87 -6.52 6.76
C SER A 32 6.34 -5.63 7.87
N GLY A 33 5.03 -5.36 7.88
CA GLY A 33 4.38 -4.52 8.89
C GLY A 33 3.95 -3.15 8.38
N ARG A 34 3.89 -2.15 9.26
CA ARG A 34 3.31 -0.82 8.98
C ARG A 34 4.05 -0.06 7.88
N ASP A 35 5.37 -0.18 7.83
CA ASP A 35 6.18 0.46 6.78
C ASP A 35 5.89 -0.13 5.39
N ALA A 36 5.59 -1.43 5.36
CA ALA A 36 5.18 -2.11 4.13
C ALA A 36 3.79 -1.67 3.68
N ASP A 37 2.85 -1.40 4.61
CA ASP A 37 1.51 -0.90 4.28
C ASP A 37 1.57 0.53 3.70
N TYR A 38 2.43 1.41 4.22
CA TYR A 38 2.64 2.74 3.63
C TYR A 38 3.27 2.66 2.24
N LEU A 39 4.24 1.78 2.04
CA LEU A 39 4.81 1.52 0.72
C LEU A 39 3.78 0.94 -0.24
N TRP A 40 2.95 -0.01 0.22
CA TRP A 40 1.88 -0.58 -0.58
C TRP A 40 0.91 0.51 -1.06
N LYS A 41 0.44 1.38 -0.15
CA LYS A 41 -0.41 2.53 -0.50
C LYS A 41 0.25 3.47 -1.52
N SER A 42 1.55 3.71 -1.41
CA SER A 42 2.25 4.61 -2.34
C SER A 42 2.33 4.04 -3.77
N PHE A 43 2.59 2.74 -3.91
CA PHE A 43 2.56 2.06 -5.21
C PHE A 43 1.17 2.10 -5.84
N TYR A 44 0.12 1.78 -5.08
CA TYR A 44 -1.27 1.86 -5.58
C TYR A 44 -1.65 3.27 -6.02
N PHE A 45 -1.22 4.29 -5.28
CA PHE A 45 -1.46 5.68 -5.63
C PHE A 45 -0.72 6.12 -6.90
N ALA A 46 0.47 5.55 -7.16
CA ALA A 46 1.25 5.82 -8.36
C ALA A 46 0.66 5.15 -9.62
N GLU A 47 0.08 3.96 -9.49
CA GLU A 47 -0.47 3.16 -10.61
C GLU A 47 -1.79 3.74 -11.18
N MET A 48 -2.51 4.56 -10.41
CA MET A 48 -3.76 5.18 -10.86
C MET A 48 -3.56 6.20 -12.00
N PHE A 49 -4.21 5.95 -13.14
CA PHE A 49 -4.10 6.76 -14.37
C PHE A 49 -4.81 8.12 -14.33
N THR A 50 -5.88 8.29 -13.55
CA THR A 50 -6.71 9.52 -13.58
C THR A 50 -6.66 10.27 -12.26
N GLY A 51 -6.56 11.60 -12.31
CA GLY A 51 -6.55 12.46 -11.11
C GLY A 51 -7.82 12.32 -10.26
N ARG A 52 -8.99 12.11 -10.88
CA ARG A 52 -10.26 11.89 -10.18
C ARG A 52 -10.25 10.64 -9.30
N THR A 53 -9.72 9.52 -9.78
CA THR A 53 -9.68 8.29 -8.98
C THR A 53 -8.66 8.40 -7.86
N LYS A 54 -7.56 9.12 -8.12
CA LYS A 54 -6.51 9.43 -7.16
C LYS A 54 -7.02 10.28 -5.99
N THR A 55 -7.80 11.34 -6.25
CA THR A 55 -8.39 12.16 -5.18
C THR A 55 -9.45 11.40 -4.39
N LEU A 56 -10.33 10.65 -5.07
CA LEU A 56 -11.33 9.80 -4.40
C LEU A 56 -10.68 8.79 -3.44
N LEU A 57 -9.59 8.14 -3.87
CA LEU A 57 -8.83 7.22 -3.02
C LEU A 57 -8.21 7.92 -1.81
N ALA A 58 -7.60 9.10 -2.01
CA ALA A 58 -7.02 9.86 -0.91
C ALA A 58 -8.08 10.26 0.13
N PHE A 59 -9.24 10.73 -0.32
CA PHE A 59 -10.36 11.05 0.57
C PHE A 59 -10.89 9.82 1.32
N ASP A 60 -10.96 8.67 0.67
CA ASP A 60 -11.38 7.42 1.32
C ASP A 60 -10.44 7.03 2.46
N TRP A 61 -9.12 7.09 2.23
CA TRP A 61 -8.13 6.80 3.27
C TRP A 61 -8.18 7.78 4.44
N ILE A 62 -8.37 9.08 4.15
CA ILE A 62 -8.55 10.09 5.19
C ILE A 62 -9.81 9.77 6.02
N ARG A 63 -10.94 9.48 5.35
CA ARG A 63 -12.22 9.19 6.01
C ARG A 63 -12.12 7.96 6.91
N ILE A 64 -11.48 6.89 6.43
CA ILE A 64 -11.26 5.67 7.24
C ILE A 64 -10.36 5.97 8.43
N GLN A 65 -9.35 6.84 8.29
CA GLN A 65 -8.44 7.17 9.37
C GLN A 65 -9.10 8.05 10.45
N THR A 66 -10.00 8.96 10.06
CA THR A 66 -10.68 9.88 10.98
C THR A 66 -11.94 9.31 11.60
N TYR A 67 -12.75 8.57 10.84
CA TYR A 67 -14.08 8.09 11.25
C TYR A 67 -14.20 6.57 11.34
N GLY A 68 -13.17 5.83 10.90
CA GLY A 68 -13.27 4.38 10.75
C GLY A 68 -14.03 3.96 9.49
N ARG A 69 -14.18 2.65 9.30
CA ARG A 69 -14.90 2.10 8.14
C ARG A 69 -16.40 2.26 8.34
N ASP A 70 -17.07 2.82 7.33
CA ASP A 70 -18.53 2.84 7.29
C ASP A 70 -19.06 1.40 7.17
N ILE A 71 -19.84 0.96 8.15
CA ILE A 71 -20.47 -0.36 8.20
C ILE A 71 -21.99 -0.29 7.97
N SER A 72 -22.50 0.88 7.58
CA SER A 72 -23.93 1.02 7.31
C SER A 72 -24.36 0.04 6.22
N ARG A 73 -25.28 -0.84 6.59
CA ARG A 73 -25.97 -1.77 5.70
C ARG A 73 -27.41 -1.25 5.62
N TYR A 74 -27.75 -0.63 4.50
CA TYR A 74 -29.15 -0.44 4.09
C TYR A 74 -29.52 -1.55 3.12
#